data_AF-A0A9Q3IVI0-F1
#
_entry.id   AF-A0A9Q3IVI0-F1
#
_cell.length_a   1.000
_cell.length_b   1.000
_cell.length_c   1.000
_cell.angle_alpha   90.00
_cell.angle_beta   90.00
_cell.angle_gamma   90.00
#
_symmetry.space_group_name_H-M   'P 1'
#
loop_
_entity.id
_entity.type
_entity.pdbx_description
1 polymer ?
#
loop_
_entity_poly.entity_id
_entity_poly.type
_entity_poly.pdbx_seq_one_letter_code
_entity_poly.pdbx_strand_id
1 'polypeptide(L)'
;MPKQISVVSSVKDTCRDKFVSNKLVEAQINPSLSPKLRNELIDVLYTYNNAFSSDNKPLGAIKGHEEDITLSIDRQYPPVLRRPAYPASPRAREALEEHIQELIQLGVLRKVGHYEEVEVTTPVIFAWNNDKSRMVGDFRALNTYTVPDRYPLPRT
;
A
#
# COMPACT_ATOMS: atom_id res chain seq x y z
N MET A 1 8.09 56.28 -26.69
CA MET A 1 7.75 55.83 -25.32
C MET A 1 7.95 54.33 -25.24
N PRO A 2 8.94 53.82 -24.50
CA PRO A 2 9.15 52.38 -24.38
C PRO A 2 8.19 51.79 -23.34
N LYS A 3 7.41 50.79 -23.75
CA LYS A 3 6.54 49.98 -22.88
C LYS A 3 7.42 49.22 -21.88
N GLN A 4 7.17 49.43 -20.59
CA GLN A 4 7.73 48.63 -19.50
C GLN A 4 7.32 47.17 -19.69
N ILE A 5 8.33 46.29 -19.74
CA ILE A 5 8.18 44.86 -19.61
C ILE A 5 7.80 44.61 -18.14
N SER A 6 6.56 44.21 -17.90
CA SER A 6 6.07 43.80 -16.60
C SER A 6 6.85 42.56 -16.16
N VAL A 7 7.71 42.77 -15.16
CA VAL A 7 8.35 41.70 -14.39
C VAL A 7 7.24 40.82 -13.83
N VAL A 8 7.14 39.59 -14.34
CA VAL A 8 6.33 38.53 -13.73
C VAL A 8 6.99 38.23 -12.40
N SER A 9 6.54 38.92 -11.35
CA SER A 9 6.92 38.63 -9.98
C SER A 9 6.57 37.17 -9.71
N SER A 10 7.59 36.33 -9.45
CA SER A 10 7.38 34.95 -9.06
C SER A 10 6.59 34.93 -7.77
N VAL A 11 5.31 34.57 -7.87
CA VAL A 11 4.49 34.27 -6.71
C VAL A 11 5.19 33.10 -6.03
N LYS A 12 5.77 33.34 -4.85
CA LYS A 12 6.29 32.27 -4.02
C LYS A 12 5.11 31.37 -3.66
N ASP A 13 5.02 30.23 -4.32
CA ASP A 13 3.98 29.24 -4.06
C ASP A 13 4.17 28.67 -2.66
N THR A 14 3.50 29.30 -1.70
CA THR A 14 3.50 28.89 -0.28
C THR A 14 3.14 27.40 -0.10
N CYS A 15 2.38 26.82 -1.03
CA CYS A 15 2.06 25.39 -1.04
C CYS A 15 3.23 24.50 -1.47
N ARG A 16 4.06 24.94 -2.41
CA ARG A 16 5.27 24.23 -2.86
C ARG A 16 6.30 24.22 -1.74
N ASP A 17 6.51 25.36 -1.08
CA ASP A 17 7.47 25.46 0.02
C ASP A 17 7.07 24.55 1.20
N LYS A 18 5.77 24.51 1.54
CA LYS A 18 5.22 23.56 2.53
C LYS A 18 5.40 22.11 2.12
N PHE A 19 5.27 21.78 0.83
CA PHE A 19 5.52 20.43 0.34
C PHE A 19 6.99 20.04 0.53
N VAL A 20 7.92 20.92 0.17
CA VAL A 20 9.36 20.68 0.36
C VAL A 20 9.68 20.49 1.84
N SER A 21 9.16 21.35 2.72
CA SER A 21 9.44 21.31 4.16
C SER A 21 8.79 20.15 4.90
N ASN A 22 7.73 19.54 4.36
CA ASN A 22 6.99 18.50 5.07
C ASN A 22 7.21 17.11 4.47
N LYS A 23 7.41 17.02 3.15
CA LYS A 23 7.46 15.74 2.40
C LYS A 23 8.85 15.38 1.90
N LEU A 24 9.71 16.38 1.65
CA LEU A 24 11.03 16.15 1.05
C LEU A 24 12.19 16.27 2.04
N VAL A 25 11.91 16.42 3.34
CA VAL A 25 12.95 16.54 4.38
C VAL A 25 13.81 15.29 4.47
N GLU A 26 13.18 14.12 4.41
CA GLU A 26 13.85 12.82 4.48
C GLU A 26 14.26 12.29 3.08
N ALA A 27 13.93 13.04 2.01
CA ALA A 27 14.21 12.60 0.67
C ALA A 27 15.71 12.67 0.36
N GLN A 28 16.28 11.54 -0.08
CA GLN A 28 17.68 11.45 -0.49
C GLN A 28 17.87 11.95 -1.92
N ILE A 29 17.76 13.28 -2.10
CA ILE A 29 18.03 13.92 -3.38
C ILE A 29 19.54 14.08 -3.57
N ASN A 30 20.05 13.65 -4.73
CA ASN A 30 21.48 13.72 -5.05
C ASN A 30 22.03 15.16 -4.88
N PRO A 31 23.04 15.39 -4.03
CA PRO A 31 23.58 16.72 -3.76
C PRO A 31 24.34 17.33 -4.95
N SER A 32 24.79 16.53 -5.91
CA SER A 32 25.52 16.99 -7.09
C SER A 32 24.63 17.54 -8.20
N LEU A 33 23.30 17.58 -8.01
CA LEU A 33 22.36 18.14 -8.99
C LEU A 33 22.56 19.65 -9.14
N SER A 34 22.50 20.12 -10.38
CA SER A 34 22.48 21.57 -10.63
C SER A 34 21.24 22.21 -9.99
N PRO A 35 21.32 23.48 -9.54
CA PRO A 35 20.18 24.16 -8.92
C PRO A 35 18.93 24.18 -9.81
N LYS A 36 19.13 24.28 -11.13
CA LYS A 36 18.06 24.24 -12.12
C LYS A 36 17.37 22.88 -12.14
N LEU A 37 18.15 21.80 -12.28
CA LEU A 37 17.62 20.44 -12.36
C LEU A 37 16.94 20.02 -11.05
N ARG A 38 17.48 20.47 -9.90
CA ARG A 38 16.87 20.26 -8.60
C ARG A 38 15.50 20.92 -8.50
N ASN A 39 15.36 22.14 -9.01
CA ASN A 39 14.06 22.82 -9.02
C ASN A 39 13.06 22.11 -9.94
N GLU A 40 13.48 21.72 -11.15
CA GLU A 40 12.64 20.96 -12.10
C GLU A 40 12.17 19.63 -11.49
N LEU A 41 13.05 18.91 -10.79
CA LEU A 41 12.69 17.69 -10.06
C LEU A 41 11.63 17.96 -8.99
N ILE A 42 11.82 19.00 -8.18
CA ILE A 42 10.82 19.39 -7.15
C ILE A 42 9.49 19.74 -7.81
N ASP A 43 9.49 20.42 -8.96
CA ASP A 43 8.29 20.76 -9.70
C ASP A 43 7.52 19.51 -10.17
N VAL A 44 8.23 18.51 -10.69
CA VAL A 44 7.62 17.22 -11.07
C VAL A 44 7.05 16.50 -9.85
N LEU A 45 7.81 16.40 -8.75
CA LEU A 45 7.37 15.73 -7.52
C LEU A 45 6.15 16.42 -6.89
N TYR A 46 6.11 17.75 -6.93
CA TYR A 46 4.98 18.53 -6.46
C TYR A 46 3.73 18.33 -7.34
N THR A 47 3.91 18.46 -8.66
CA THR A 47 2.83 18.32 -9.65
C THR A 47 2.18 16.93 -9.59
N TYR A 48 3.00 15.89 -9.47
CA TYR A 48 2.56 14.49 -9.45
C TYR A 48 2.57 13.88 -8.04
N ASN A 49 2.41 14.68 -6.99
CA ASN A 49 2.55 14.20 -5.60
C ASN A 49 1.59 13.04 -5.23
N ASN A 50 0.49 12.88 -5.95
CA ASN A 50 -0.48 11.79 -5.74
C ASN A 50 -0.08 10.48 -6.44
N ALA A 51 0.88 10.51 -7.36
CA ALA A 51 1.41 9.32 -8.01
C ALA A 51 2.42 8.56 -7.13
N PHE A 52 2.92 9.19 -6.07
CA PHE A 52 3.89 8.60 -5.15
C PHE A 52 3.20 8.13 -3.86
N SER A 53 3.59 6.94 -3.39
CA SER A 53 3.18 6.45 -2.07
C SER A 53 3.80 7.29 -0.96
N SER A 54 3.12 7.41 0.18
CA SER A 54 3.64 8.04 1.39
C SER A 54 3.07 7.31 2.60
N ASP A 55 3.84 7.25 3.68
CA ASP A 55 3.51 6.43 4.85
C ASP A 55 2.16 6.78 5.51
N ASN A 56 1.72 8.04 5.38
CA ASN A 56 0.48 8.54 5.99
C ASN A 56 -0.73 8.58 5.04
N LYS A 57 -0.63 8.08 3.81
CA LYS A 57 -1.76 8.03 2.88
C LYS A 57 -2.25 6.58 2.76
N PRO A 58 -3.57 6.35 2.65
CA PRO A 58 -4.07 5.02 2.31
C PRO A 58 -3.48 4.59 0.97
N LEU A 59 -3.34 3.29 0.79
CA LEU A 59 -2.87 2.75 -0.49
C LEU A 59 -3.84 3.17 -1.61
N GLY A 60 -3.30 3.37 -2.81
CA GLY A 60 -4.10 3.66 -3.98
C GLY A 60 -5.10 2.53 -4.24
N ALA A 61 -6.38 2.87 -4.39
CA ALA A 61 -7.45 1.93 -4.68
C ALA A 61 -8.17 2.35 -5.97
N ILE A 62 -8.39 1.38 -6.86
CA ILE A 62 -9.20 1.58 -8.06
C ILE A 62 -10.67 1.56 -7.64
N LYS A 63 -11.42 2.63 -7.94
CA LYS A 63 -12.84 2.73 -7.57
C LYS A 63 -13.71 2.02 -8.60
N GLY A 64 -14.66 1.21 -8.13
CA GLY A 64 -15.64 0.54 -8.99
C GLY A 64 -15.14 -0.73 -9.67
N HIS A 65 -13.95 -1.22 -9.27
CA HIS A 65 -13.41 -2.48 -9.73
C HIS A 65 -13.22 -3.39 -8.52
N GLU A 66 -14.07 -4.39 -8.40
CA GLU A 66 -13.98 -5.45 -7.40
C GLU A 66 -13.66 -6.76 -8.13
N GLU A 67 -12.83 -7.59 -7.52
CA GLU A 67 -12.40 -8.86 -8.11
C GLU A 67 -13.06 -10.02 -7.38
N ASP A 68 -13.82 -10.82 -8.11
CA ASP A 68 -14.48 -12.01 -7.60
C ASP A 68 -13.52 -13.20 -7.62
N ILE A 69 -13.19 -13.72 -6.44
CA ILE A 69 -12.43 -14.95 -6.32
C ILE A 69 -13.38 -16.13 -6.52
N THR A 70 -13.38 -16.70 -7.72
CA THR A 70 -14.21 -17.88 -8.05
C THR A 70 -13.56 -19.15 -7.51
N LEU A 71 -14.33 -19.94 -6.75
CA LEU A 71 -13.93 -21.26 -6.28
C LEU A 71 -14.46 -22.36 -7.19
N SER A 72 -13.74 -23.48 -7.27
CA SER A 72 -14.11 -24.68 -8.03
C SER A 72 -15.15 -25.57 -7.32
N ILE A 73 -15.59 -25.13 -6.14
CA ILE A 73 -16.53 -25.84 -5.27
C ILE A 73 -17.67 -24.90 -4.89
N ASP A 74 -18.85 -25.48 -4.66
CA ASP A 74 -20.03 -24.75 -4.22
C ASP A 74 -20.01 -24.46 -2.71
N ARG A 75 -20.90 -23.55 -2.30
CA ARG A 75 -21.10 -23.16 -0.90
C ARG A 75 -21.54 -24.39 -0.08
N GLN A 76 -21.08 -24.45 1.18
CA GLN A 76 -20.76 -25.67 1.97
C GLN A 76 -19.29 -26.08 1.85
N TYR A 77 -18.41 -25.10 2.09
CA TYR A 77 -16.97 -25.29 1.98
C TYR A 77 -16.43 -26.37 2.94
N PRO A 78 -15.43 -27.16 2.49
CA PRO A 78 -14.84 -28.20 3.31
C PRO A 78 -14.18 -27.60 4.56
N PRO A 79 -14.12 -28.35 5.70
CA PRO A 79 -13.51 -27.87 6.93
C PRO A 79 -12.06 -27.39 6.79
N VAL A 80 -11.33 -27.89 5.79
CA VAL A 80 -9.96 -27.47 5.48
C VAL A 80 -9.83 -26.00 5.09
N LEU A 81 -10.93 -25.34 4.69
CA LEU A 81 -10.98 -23.90 4.43
C LEU A 81 -11.28 -23.07 5.69
N ARG A 82 -11.65 -23.69 6.81
CA ARG A 82 -11.86 -23.04 8.13
C ARG A 82 -10.68 -23.32 9.05
N ARG A 83 -9.52 -22.80 8.68
CA ARG A 83 -8.27 -23.09 9.41
C ARG A 83 -8.14 -22.19 10.64
N PRO A 84 -7.79 -22.74 11.82
CA PRO A 84 -7.52 -21.95 13.01
C PRO A 84 -6.20 -21.19 12.88
N ALA A 85 -6.06 -20.11 13.63
CA ALA A 85 -4.79 -19.41 13.76
C ALA A 85 -3.70 -20.33 14.33
N TYR A 86 -2.47 -20.19 13.83
CA TYR A 86 -1.33 -20.89 14.42
C TYR A 86 -1.01 -20.34 15.81
N PRO A 87 -0.52 -21.20 16.74
CA PRO A 87 0.02 -20.73 18.00
C PRO A 87 1.15 -19.72 17.75
N ALA A 88 1.05 -18.54 18.37
CA ALA A 88 2.01 -17.46 18.21
C ALA A 88 2.74 -17.20 19.53
N SER A 89 4.06 -17.05 19.46
CA SER A 89 4.88 -16.60 20.59
C SER A 89 4.53 -15.16 20.99
N PRO A 90 4.87 -14.69 22.21
CA PRO A 90 4.63 -13.31 22.62
C PRO A 90 5.19 -12.29 21.62
N ARG A 91 6.43 -12.48 21.15
CA ARG A 91 7.06 -11.64 20.12
C ARG A 91 6.29 -11.64 18.79
N ALA A 92 5.75 -12.78 18.38
CA ALA A 92 4.96 -12.86 17.15
C ALA A 92 3.58 -12.20 17.30
N ARG A 93 2.97 -12.25 18.50
CA ARG A 93 1.69 -11.59 18.78
C ARG A 93 1.83 -10.06 18.78
N GLU A 94 2.91 -9.54 19.34
CA GLU A 94 3.21 -8.10 19.32
C GLU A 94 3.37 -7.59 17.89
N ALA A 95 4.21 -8.25 17.09
CA ALA A 95 4.36 -7.94 15.68
C ALA A 95 3.04 -8.07 14.90
N LEU A 96 2.22 -9.07 15.21
CA LEU A 96 0.90 -9.24 14.56
C LEU A 96 -0.01 -8.05 14.80
N GLU A 97 -0.08 -7.56 16.04
CA GLU A 97 -0.91 -6.41 16.37
C GLU A 97 -0.43 -5.15 15.64
N GLU A 98 0.89 -4.91 15.61
CA GLU A 98 1.51 -3.80 14.88
C GLU A 98 1.13 -3.84 13.38
N HIS A 99 1.38 -4.96 12.70
CA HIS A 99 1.05 -5.13 11.28
C HIS A 99 -0.46 -5.00 10.99
N ILE A 100 -1.33 -5.55 11.86
CA ILE A 100 -2.78 -5.42 11.69
C ILE A 100 -3.21 -3.97 11.79
N GLN A 101 -2.70 -3.22 12.79
CA GLN A 101 -3.04 -1.82 12.99
C GLN A 101 -2.60 -0.96 11.81
N GLU A 102 -1.37 -1.16 11.33
CA GLU A 102 -0.85 -0.48 10.14
C GLU A 102 -1.72 -0.74 8.90
N LEU A 103 -2.09 -2.00 8.65
CA LEU A 103 -2.91 -2.36 7.48
C LEU A 103 -4.35 -1.85 7.59
N ILE A 104 -4.91 -1.73 8.80
CA ILE A 104 -6.19 -1.05 9.02
C ILE A 104 -6.06 0.44 8.72
N GLN A 105 -5.00 1.09 9.20
CA GLN A 105 -4.75 2.52 8.95
C GLN A 105 -4.56 2.81 7.45
N LEU A 106 -3.88 1.92 6.73
CA LEU A 106 -3.69 2.00 5.28
C LEU A 106 -4.97 1.68 4.48
N GLY A 107 -6.03 1.21 5.14
CA GLY A 107 -7.30 0.84 4.50
C GLY A 107 -7.28 -0.50 3.76
N VAL A 108 -6.29 -1.36 4.04
CA VAL A 108 -6.12 -2.69 3.42
C VAL A 108 -6.96 -3.74 4.15
N LEU A 109 -6.99 -3.67 5.48
CA LEU A 109 -7.75 -4.60 6.31
C LEU A 109 -8.94 -3.91 6.98
N ARG A 110 -9.98 -4.71 7.23
CA ARG A 110 -11.19 -4.30 7.94
C ARG A 110 -11.60 -5.38 8.93
N LYS A 111 -12.17 -4.97 10.07
CA LYS A 111 -12.87 -5.89 10.98
C LYS A 111 -14.16 -6.39 10.33
N VAL A 112 -14.33 -7.72 10.31
CA VAL A 112 -15.56 -8.36 9.87
C VAL A 112 -16.72 -7.90 10.75
N GLY A 113 -17.84 -7.53 10.15
CA GLY A 113 -19.03 -7.07 10.87
C GLY A 113 -19.77 -8.21 11.57
N HIS A 114 -20.56 -7.88 12.60
CA HIS A 114 -21.30 -8.86 13.40
C HIS A 114 -22.30 -9.71 12.60
N TYR A 115 -22.78 -9.22 11.47
CA TYR A 115 -23.75 -9.89 10.60
C TYR A 115 -23.10 -10.63 9.42
N GLU A 116 -21.77 -10.53 9.28
CA GLU A 116 -21.05 -11.18 8.19
C GLU A 116 -20.60 -12.58 8.61
N GLU A 117 -21.08 -13.59 7.89
CA GLU A 117 -20.65 -14.96 8.10
C GLU A 117 -19.28 -15.21 7.45
N VAL A 118 -18.31 -15.66 8.26
CA VAL A 118 -16.98 -16.04 7.77
C VAL A 118 -16.93 -17.53 7.54
N GLU A 119 -17.01 -17.94 6.28
CA GLU A 119 -16.98 -19.37 5.92
C GLU A 119 -15.58 -19.89 5.60
N VAL A 120 -14.62 -18.98 5.36
CA VAL A 120 -13.23 -19.27 4.99
C VAL A 120 -12.28 -18.48 5.88
N THR A 121 -11.31 -19.16 6.48
CA THR A 121 -10.27 -18.53 7.30
C THR A 121 -8.89 -19.07 6.94
N THR A 122 -7.93 -18.16 6.83
CA THR A 122 -6.54 -18.49 6.54
C THR A 122 -5.64 -18.01 7.68
N PRO A 123 -4.80 -18.86 8.27
CA PRO A 123 -3.89 -18.44 9.32
C PRO A 123 -2.74 -17.63 8.74
N VAL A 124 -2.09 -16.88 9.62
CA VAL A 124 -0.95 -16.05 9.32
C VAL A 124 0.31 -16.64 9.96
N ILE A 125 1.44 -16.52 9.26
CA ILE A 125 2.78 -16.86 9.73
C ILE A 125 3.69 -15.63 9.68
N PHE A 126 4.74 -15.62 10.50
CA PHE A 126 5.74 -14.55 10.52
C PHE A 126 7.08 -15.03 9.97
N ALA A 127 7.63 -14.24 9.05
CA ALA A 127 9.01 -14.37 8.61
C ALA A 127 9.84 -13.21 9.18
N TRP A 128 10.99 -13.53 9.78
CA TRP A 128 11.88 -12.54 10.40
C TRP A 128 13.14 -12.37 9.56
N ASN A 129 13.56 -11.11 9.38
CA ASN A 129 14.83 -10.77 8.75
C ASN A 129 15.41 -9.49 9.36
N ASN A 130 16.63 -9.55 9.92
CA ASN A 130 17.31 -8.42 10.58
C ASN A 130 16.36 -7.60 11.48
N ASP A 131 15.70 -8.30 12.39
CA ASP A 131 14.67 -7.80 13.33
C ASP A 131 13.37 -7.25 12.73
N LYS A 132 13.26 -7.17 11.40
CA LYS A 132 12.00 -6.84 10.73
C LYS A 132 11.14 -8.09 10.60
N SER A 133 9.88 -7.97 11.00
CA SER A 133 8.85 -9.00 10.83
C SER A 133 8.07 -8.76 9.53
N ARG A 134 7.62 -9.85 8.92
CA ARG A 134 6.68 -9.82 7.80
C ARG A 134 5.52 -10.75 8.10
N MET A 135 4.31 -10.20 8.03
CA MET A 135 3.06 -10.96 8.13
C MET A 135 2.78 -11.65 6.79
N VAL A 136 2.57 -12.97 6.79
CA VAL A 136 2.31 -13.76 5.57
C VAL A 136 1.09 -14.66 5.76
N GLY A 137 0.09 -14.56 4.88
CA GLY A 137 -1.08 -15.45 4.89
C GLY A 137 -0.78 -16.81 4.26
N ASP A 138 -1.25 -17.89 4.90
CA ASP A 138 -1.10 -19.26 4.39
C ASP A 138 -2.28 -19.70 3.51
N PHE A 139 -2.31 -19.18 2.28
CA PHE A 139 -3.40 -19.42 1.32
C PHE A 139 -3.35 -20.77 0.60
N ARG A 140 -2.48 -21.71 0.98
CA ARG A 140 -2.30 -22.99 0.25
C ARG A 140 -3.59 -23.80 0.12
N ALA A 141 -4.37 -23.88 1.21
CA ALA A 141 -5.65 -24.56 1.20
C ALA A 141 -6.65 -23.86 0.28
N LEU A 142 -6.77 -22.53 0.39
CA LEU A 142 -7.64 -21.72 -0.47
C LEU A 142 -7.29 -21.89 -1.95
N ASN A 143 -6.01 -21.75 -2.29
CA ASN A 143 -5.51 -21.85 -3.66
C ASN A 143 -5.80 -23.20 -4.33
N THR A 144 -5.98 -24.28 -3.57
CA THR A 144 -6.36 -25.59 -4.10
C THR A 144 -7.78 -25.59 -4.69
N TYR A 145 -8.63 -24.71 -4.18
CA TYR A 145 -10.02 -24.57 -4.60
C TYR A 145 -10.26 -23.30 -5.44
N THR A 146 -9.27 -22.42 -5.61
CA THR A 146 -9.40 -21.24 -6.47
C THR A 146 -9.28 -21.63 -7.94
N VAL A 147 -10.22 -21.17 -8.76
CA VAL A 147 -10.15 -21.34 -10.22
C VAL A 147 -8.99 -20.48 -10.75
N PRO A 148 -8.01 -21.06 -11.48
CA PRO A 148 -6.87 -20.29 -11.97
C PRO A 148 -7.28 -19.31 -13.07
N ASP A 149 -6.61 -18.15 -13.10
CA ASP A 149 -6.77 -17.19 -14.18
C ASP A 149 -6.26 -17.78 -15.51
N ARG A 150 -7.05 -17.60 -16.57
CA ARG A 150 -6.76 -18.11 -17.93
C ARG A 150 -5.87 -17.17 -18.73
N TYR A 151 -5.60 -15.95 -18.24
CA TYR A 151 -4.75 -14.97 -18.90
C TYR A 151 -3.47 -14.73 -18.10
N PRO A 152 -2.51 -15.67 -18.16
CA PRO A 152 -1.24 -15.49 -17.48
C PRO A 152 -0.50 -14.28 -18.04
N LEU A 153 0.30 -13.64 -17.20
CA LEU A 153 1.21 -12.58 -17.63
C LEU A 153 2.08 -13.09 -18.79
N PRO A 154 2.32 -12.24 -19.80
CA PRO A 154 3.16 -12.61 -20.94
C PRO A 154 4.55 -13.00 -20.43
N ARG A 155 5.03 -14.16 -20.87
CA ARG A 155 6.41 -14.57 -20.61
C ARG A 155 7.30 -13.83 -21.59
N THR A 156 8.12 -12.92 -21.06
CA THR A 156 9.25 -12.30 -21.78
C THR A 156 10.36 -13.31 -22.00
#